data_AF-A0A4Z1FWP2-F1
#
_entry.id   AF-A0A4Z1FWP2-F1
#
_cell.length_a   1.000
_cell.length_b   1.000
_cell.length_c   1.000
_cell.angle_alpha   90.00
_cell.angle_beta   90.00
_cell.angle_gamma   90.00
#
_symmetry.space_group_name_H-M   'P 1'
#
loop_
_entity.id
_entity.type
_entity.pdbx_description
1 polymer ?
#
loop_
_entity_poly.entity_id
_entity_poly.type
_entity_poly.pdbx_seq_one_letter_code
_entity_poly.pdbx_strand_id
1 'polypeptide(L)'
;MPLIDPVTMSGISPVSGDTSKSKSFPTEFLSSDMARIVTHIQPAILLSAYYFRFNALVADPVHTLLHSLLPVALLQVVYAVVCLPAAGSNMAKKLKPGEKRKGLEGGEYNHKIFTTIFALILTATTVPAVTALQILFGAPFTTHIEHTLLSSAHISLLALFPLFYIHGVDSVRWLEVASLYAPIDEVFGAALGCALGAWLGAIPIPLDWDREWQKWPVTVITGAFGGYVAGKFVGGFAGLRGKRIELE
;
A
#
# COMPACT_ATOMS: atom_id res chain seq x y z
N MET A 1 -61.29 -40.43 -24.93
CA MET A 1 -60.77 -39.21 -24.29
C MET A 1 -59.26 -39.39 -24.13
N PRO A 2 -58.41 -38.57 -24.76
CA PRO A 2 -56.97 -38.72 -24.60
C PRO A 2 -56.54 -38.11 -23.26
N LEU A 3 -55.76 -38.88 -22.48
CA LEU A 3 -55.06 -38.37 -21.30
C LEU A 3 -53.89 -37.51 -21.80
N ILE A 4 -53.81 -36.28 -21.31
CA ILE A 4 -52.74 -35.32 -21.58
C ILE A 4 -51.58 -35.64 -20.64
N ASP A 5 -50.39 -35.90 -21.19
CA ASP A 5 -49.15 -36.05 -20.41
C ASP A 5 -48.75 -34.69 -19.79
N PRO A 6 -48.32 -34.63 -18.52
CA PRO A 6 -47.87 -33.40 -17.91
C PRO A 6 -46.47 -33.01 -18.40
N VAL A 7 -46.36 -31.71 -18.69
CA VAL A 7 -45.17 -30.94 -19.08
C VAL A 7 -43.93 -31.32 -18.26
N THR A 8 -42.86 -31.74 -18.95
CA THR A 8 -41.50 -31.79 -18.42
C THR A 8 -41.05 -30.39 -18.03
N MET A 9 -41.04 -30.09 -16.73
CA MET A 9 -40.30 -28.96 -16.17
C MET A 9 -38.80 -29.26 -16.30
N SER A 10 -38.11 -28.50 -17.14
CA SER A 10 -36.65 -28.48 -17.19
C SER A 10 -36.12 -28.03 -15.84
N GLY A 11 -35.61 -28.99 -15.06
CA GLY A 11 -34.86 -28.71 -13.85
C GLY A 11 -33.69 -27.80 -14.18
N ILE A 12 -33.73 -26.58 -13.67
CA ILE A 12 -32.59 -25.67 -13.62
C ILE A 12 -31.53 -26.40 -12.79
N SER A 13 -30.55 -26.97 -13.47
CA SER A 13 -29.35 -27.48 -12.81
C SER A 13 -28.64 -26.27 -12.21
N PRO A 14 -28.26 -26.28 -10.92
CA PRO A 14 -27.45 -25.21 -10.39
C PRO A 14 -26.14 -25.23 -11.17
N VAL A 15 -25.82 -24.11 -11.80
CA VAL A 15 -24.48 -23.84 -12.32
C VAL A 15 -23.56 -23.90 -11.11
N SER A 16 -22.90 -25.04 -10.91
CA SER A 16 -21.74 -25.16 -10.04
C SER A 16 -20.66 -24.28 -10.65
N GLY A 17 -20.70 -23.00 -10.27
CA GLY A 17 -19.65 -22.05 -10.51
C GLY A 17 -18.45 -22.45 -9.68
N ASP A 18 -17.70 -23.44 -10.16
CA ASP A 18 -16.28 -23.58 -9.85
C ASP A 18 -15.59 -22.33 -10.43
N THR A 19 -15.75 -21.22 -9.71
CA THR A 19 -14.80 -20.13 -9.78
C THR A 19 -13.53 -20.67 -9.15
N SER A 20 -12.70 -21.31 -9.97
CA SER A 20 -11.30 -21.50 -9.65
C SER A 20 -10.71 -20.10 -9.49
N LYS A 21 -10.85 -19.53 -8.28
CA LYS A 21 -10.19 -18.30 -7.89
C LYS A 21 -8.71 -18.59 -8.01
N SER A 22 -8.12 -18.13 -9.12
CA SER A 22 -6.68 -18.14 -9.34
C SER A 22 -6.02 -17.59 -8.08
N LYS A 23 -5.39 -18.47 -7.30
CA LYS A 23 -4.74 -18.08 -6.04
C LYS A 23 -3.74 -16.97 -6.33
N SER A 24 -3.87 -15.84 -5.66
CA SER A 24 -2.90 -14.75 -5.77
C SER A 24 -1.57 -15.16 -5.14
N PHE A 25 -0.48 -14.78 -5.80
CA PHE A 25 0.88 -15.01 -5.33
C PHE A 25 1.44 -13.75 -4.67
N PRO A 26 2.36 -13.89 -3.69
CA PRO A 26 3.08 -12.77 -3.11
C PRO A 26 3.89 -12.02 -4.17
N THR A 27 4.15 -10.75 -3.93
CA THR A 27 4.88 -9.90 -4.87
C THR A 27 6.29 -10.41 -5.08
N GLU A 28 6.67 -10.60 -6.35
CA GLU A 28 8.03 -10.94 -6.75
C GLU A 28 8.83 -9.67 -7.00
N PHE A 29 9.91 -9.50 -6.24
CA PHE A 29 10.85 -8.38 -6.41
C PHE A 29 11.68 -8.56 -7.68
N LEU A 30 12.10 -7.45 -8.27
CA LEU A 30 13.04 -7.47 -9.38
C LEU A 30 14.38 -8.10 -8.92
N SER A 31 14.95 -8.98 -9.74
CA SER A 31 16.15 -9.75 -9.39
C SER A 31 17.47 -8.97 -9.54
N SER A 32 17.42 -7.68 -9.83
CA SER A 32 18.60 -6.84 -10.03
C SER A 32 19.35 -6.63 -8.71
N ASP A 33 20.68 -6.50 -8.78
CA ASP A 33 21.50 -6.23 -7.59
C ASP A 33 21.10 -4.90 -6.93
N MET A 34 20.66 -3.92 -7.74
CA MET A 34 20.10 -2.66 -7.25
C MET A 34 18.84 -2.86 -6.41
N ALA A 35 17.91 -3.72 -6.83
CA ALA A 35 16.69 -4.00 -6.06
C ALA A 35 16.99 -4.61 -4.69
N ARG A 36 17.97 -5.54 -4.63
CA ARG A 36 18.41 -6.16 -3.36
C ARG A 36 18.98 -5.14 -2.39
N ILE A 37 19.73 -4.17 -2.89
CA ILE A 37 20.33 -3.11 -2.06
C ILE A 37 19.26 -2.10 -1.63
N VAL A 38 18.48 -1.59 -2.58
CA VAL A 38 17.50 -0.52 -2.35
C VAL A 38 16.37 -0.96 -1.42
N THR A 39 15.93 -2.23 -1.46
CA THR A 39 14.85 -2.68 -0.57
C THR A 39 15.22 -2.54 0.91
N HIS A 40 16.49 -2.73 1.27
CA HIS A 40 16.99 -2.60 2.64
C HIS A 40 17.47 -1.18 2.99
N ILE A 41 18.05 -0.46 2.03
CA ILE A 41 18.53 0.91 2.27
C ILE A 41 17.37 1.90 2.41
N GLN A 42 16.32 1.78 1.61
CA GLN A 42 15.19 2.72 1.64
C GLN A 42 14.54 2.87 3.03
N PRO A 43 14.17 1.81 3.77
CA PRO A 43 13.56 1.98 5.10
C PRO A 43 14.53 2.60 6.11
N ALA A 44 15.83 2.33 5.99
CA ALA A 44 16.86 2.96 6.84
C ALA A 44 16.97 4.46 6.56
N ILE A 45 16.98 4.88 5.29
CA ILE A 45 16.97 6.30 4.91
C ILE A 45 15.67 6.97 5.39
N LEU A 46 14.52 6.31 5.20
CA LEU A 46 13.22 6.84 5.60
C LEU A 46 13.14 7.11 7.10
N LEU A 47 13.53 6.15 7.94
CA LEU A 47 13.56 6.33 9.40
C LEU A 47 14.63 7.33 9.85
N SER A 48 15.80 7.33 9.22
CA SER A 48 16.85 8.29 9.57
C SER A 48 16.40 9.72 9.26
N ALA A 49 15.84 9.95 8.07
CA ALA A 49 15.30 11.24 7.68
C ALA A 49 14.16 11.69 8.61
N TYR A 50 13.28 10.76 8.99
CA TYR A 50 12.22 11.02 9.96
C TYR A 50 12.79 11.40 11.34
N TYR A 51 13.75 10.63 11.85
CA TYR A 51 14.40 10.86 13.14
C TYR A 51 15.04 12.24 13.23
N PHE A 52 15.81 12.65 12.21
CA PHE A 52 16.44 13.98 12.18
C PHE A 52 15.42 15.12 12.09
N ARG A 53 14.23 14.88 11.56
CA ARG A 53 13.14 15.86 11.46
C ARG A 53 12.18 15.79 12.65
N PHE A 54 12.32 14.85 13.58
CA PHE A 54 11.35 14.63 14.66
C PHE A 54 11.17 15.89 15.53
N ASN A 55 12.25 16.53 15.96
CA ASN A 55 12.15 17.76 16.77
C ASN A 55 11.46 18.90 16.00
N ALA A 56 11.69 19.00 14.68
CA ALA A 56 10.99 19.98 13.84
C ALA A 56 9.50 19.64 13.69
N LEU A 57 9.17 18.35 13.57
CA LEU A 57 7.79 17.86 13.51
C LEU A 57 7.04 18.15 14.80
N VAL A 58 7.69 18.02 15.96
CA VAL A 58 7.11 18.37 17.26
C VAL A 58 6.88 19.88 17.39
N ALA A 59 7.81 20.71 16.90
CA ALA A 59 7.73 22.16 17.01
C ALA A 59 6.73 22.81 16.02
N ASP A 60 6.73 22.36 14.77
CA ASP A 60 5.85 22.83 13.70
C ASP A 60 5.46 21.67 12.77
N PRO A 61 4.34 20.97 13.07
CA PRO A 61 3.94 19.80 12.32
C PRO A 61 3.58 20.09 10.87
N VAL A 62 2.87 21.20 10.60
CA VAL A 62 2.37 21.52 9.26
C VAL A 62 3.53 21.81 8.33
N HIS A 63 4.43 22.72 8.71
CA HIS A 63 5.58 23.07 7.89
C HIS A 63 6.48 21.85 7.68
N THR A 64 6.75 21.08 8.73
CA THR A 64 7.63 19.91 8.64
C THR A 64 7.04 18.83 7.72
N LEU A 65 5.75 18.49 7.87
CA LEU A 65 5.10 17.50 7.01
C LEU A 65 5.03 17.98 5.56
N LEU A 66 4.67 19.23 5.32
CA LEU A 66 4.62 19.78 3.96
C LEU A 66 5.98 19.65 3.25
N HIS A 67 7.06 20.02 3.94
CA HIS A 67 8.42 19.94 3.38
C HIS A 67 9.01 18.52 3.34
N SER A 68 8.48 17.57 4.13
CA SER A 68 8.87 16.14 4.02
C SER A 68 8.10 15.38 2.94
N LEU A 69 6.98 15.92 2.45
CA LEU A 69 6.09 15.22 1.52
C LEU A 69 6.81 14.82 0.22
N LEU A 70 7.48 15.78 -0.43
CA LEU A 70 8.21 15.51 -1.67
C LEU A 70 9.38 14.53 -1.47
N PRO A 71 10.27 14.71 -0.47
CA PRO A 71 11.29 13.72 -0.16
C PRO A 71 10.76 12.30 0.07
N VAL A 72 9.66 12.16 0.82
CA VAL A 72 9.04 10.86 1.09
C VAL A 72 8.47 10.25 -0.20
N ALA A 73 7.77 11.06 -1.01
CA ALA A 73 7.27 10.61 -2.30
C ALA A 73 8.39 10.13 -3.23
N LEU A 74 9.52 10.87 -3.30
CA LEU A 74 10.68 10.47 -4.10
C LEU A 74 11.29 9.16 -3.60
N LEU A 75 11.44 8.97 -2.28
CA LEU A 75 11.94 7.72 -1.72
C LEU A 75 11.02 6.54 -2.03
N GLN A 76 9.69 6.73 -1.96
CA GLN A 76 8.72 5.71 -2.32
C GLN A 76 8.75 5.40 -3.82
N VAL A 77 8.85 6.40 -4.68
CA VAL A 77 8.97 6.24 -6.15
C VAL A 77 10.25 5.47 -6.51
N VAL A 78 11.40 5.84 -5.92
CA VAL A 78 12.67 5.12 -6.15
C VAL A 78 12.53 3.67 -5.74
N TYR A 79 11.96 3.40 -4.56
CA TYR A 79 11.70 2.03 -4.12
C TYR A 79 10.79 1.26 -5.10
N ALA A 80 9.66 1.85 -5.50
CA ALA A 80 8.72 1.18 -6.39
C ALA A 80 9.32 0.87 -7.76
N VAL A 81 9.98 1.84 -8.40
CA VAL A 81 10.53 1.69 -9.76
C VAL A 81 11.71 0.70 -9.80
N VAL A 82 12.53 0.67 -8.74
CA VAL A 82 13.74 -0.16 -8.68
C VAL A 82 13.43 -1.57 -8.18
N CYS A 83 12.54 -1.72 -7.20
CA CYS A 83 12.34 -2.99 -6.50
C CYS A 83 11.08 -3.75 -6.93
N LEU A 84 10.03 -3.05 -7.38
CA LEU A 84 8.71 -3.64 -7.58
C LEU A 84 8.37 -3.82 -9.06
N PRO A 85 7.57 -4.84 -9.41
CA PRO A 85 7.03 -4.97 -10.76
C PRO A 85 5.90 -3.95 -10.96
N ALA A 86 5.97 -3.16 -12.03
CA ALA A 86 4.88 -2.27 -12.41
C ALA A 86 3.61 -3.07 -12.73
N ALA A 87 2.44 -2.58 -12.30
CA ALA A 87 1.15 -3.19 -12.61
C ALA A 87 1.03 -3.49 -14.13
N GLY A 88 0.58 -4.70 -14.47
CA GLY A 88 0.46 -5.16 -15.86
C GLY A 88 1.77 -5.60 -16.54
N SER A 89 2.95 -5.41 -15.93
CA SER A 89 4.24 -5.81 -16.54
C SER A 89 4.37 -7.33 -16.77
N ASN A 90 3.78 -8.16 -15.91
CA ASN A 90 3.75 -9.61 -16.08
C ASN A 90 2.87 -10.08 -17.26
N MET A 91 1.90 -9.26 -17.70
CA MET A 91 1.11 -9.55 -18.90
C MET A 91 1.92 -9.29 -20.18
N ALA A 92 2.87 -8.35 -20.16
CA ALA A 92 3.75 -8.07 -21.28
C ALA A 92 4.81 -9.16 -21.51
N LYS A 93 5.24 -9.88 -20.47
CA LYS A 93 6.21 -11.01 -20.59
C LYS A 93 5.64 -12.27 -21.27
N LYS A 94 4.34 -12.33 -21.56
CA LYS A 94 3.73 -13.41 -22.36
C LYS A 94 3.91 -13.23 -23.89
N LEU A 95 4.73 -12.30 -24.37
CA LEU A 95 5.06 -12.19 -25.79
C LEU A 95 6.05 -13.28 -26.26
N LYS A 96 5.86 -13.71 -27.52
CA LYS A 96 6.47 -14.88 -28.16
C LYS A 96 8.02 -14.86 -28.11
N PRO A 97 8.69 -16.01 -27.92
CA PRO A 97 10.14 -16.12 -28.00
C PRO A 97 10.63 -15.78 -29.42
N GLY A 98 11.30 -14.64 -29.64
CA GLY A 98 11.95 -14.33 -30.91
C GLY A 98 12.06 -12.84 -31.32
N GLU A 99 11.42 -11.92 -30.60
CA GLU A 99 11.43 -10.50 -30.99
C GLU A 99 12.68 -9.74 -30.46
N LYS A 100 13.30 -8.90 -31.29
CA LYS A 100 14.56 -8.19 -30.98
C LYS A 100 14.37 -7.19 -29.82
N ARG A 101 15.15 -7.37 -28.74
CA ARG A 101 15.07 -6.62 -27.46
C ARG A 101 15.25 -5.08 -27.52
N LYS A 102 15.81 -4.51 -28.58
CA LYS A 102 16.18 -3.07 -28.63
C LYS A 102 14.99 -2.09 -28.54
N GLY A 103 13.77 -2.51 -28.90
CA GLY A 103 12.55 -1.69 -28.75
C GLY A 103 11.76 -1.95 -27.45
N LEU A 104 12.03 -3.08 -26.77
CA LEU A 104 11.32 -3.48 -25.55
C LEU A 104 11.76 -2.68 -24.33
N GLU A 105 13.04 -2.31 -24.24
CA GLU A 105 13.58 -1.54 -23.11
C GLU A 105 12.91 -0.16 -23.01
N GLY A 106 12.84 0.60 -24.11
CA GLY A 106 12.18 1.90 -24.13
C GLY A 106 10.68 1.83 -23.80
N GLY A 107 10.00 0.78 -24.24
CA GLY A 107 8.60 0.51 -23.87
C GLY A 107 8.42 0.21 -22.38
N GLU A 108 9.34 -0.54 -21.77
CA GLU A 108 9.31 -0.83 -20.33
C GLU A 108 9.52 0.43 -19.49
N TYR A 109 10.48 1.30 -19.86
CA TYR A 109 10.69 2.57 -19.15
C TYR A 109 9.46 3.48 -19.21
N ASN A 110 8.85 3.64 -20.39
CA ASN A 110 7.63 4.44 -20.55
C ASN A 110 6.46 3.86 -19.73
N HIS A 111 6.32 2.52 -19.71
CA HIS A 111 5.31 1.86 -18.89
C HIS A 111 5.53 2.14 -17.40
N LYS A 112 6.76 1.99 -16.90
CA LYS A 112 7.09 2.31 -15.49
C LYS A 112 6.80 3.76 -15.15
N ILE A 113 7.14 4.71 -16.03
CA ILE A 113 6.84 6.14 -15.83
C ILE A 113 5.32 6.35 -15.75
N PHE A 114 4.57 5.80 -16.69
CA PHE A 114 3.11 5.91 -16.71
C PHE A 114 2.47 5.28 -15.46
N THR A 115 2.89 4.06 -15.08
CA THR A 115 2.41 3.40 -13.85
C THR A 115 2.74 4.22 -12.61
N THR A 116 3.93 4.82 -12.54
CA THR A 116 4.34 5.67 -11.40
C THR A 116 3.43 6.90 -11.29
N ILE A 117 3.24 7.64 -12.39
CA ILE A 117 2.41 8.84 -12.40
C ILE A 117 0.96 8.48 -12.06
N PHE A 118 0.44 7.41 -12.66
CA PHE A 118 -0.91 6.93 -12.39
C PHE A 118 -1.09 6.52 -10.92
N ALA A 119 -0.14 5.78 -10.34
CA ALA A 119 -0.16 5.39 -8.93
C ALA A 119 -0.07 6.60 -7.99
N LEU A 120 0.74 7.61 -8.31
CA LEU A 120 0.81 8.86 -7.54
C LEU A 120 -0.52 9.62 -7.56
N ILE A 121 -1.17 9.73 -8.73
CA ILE A 121 -2.48 10.36 -8.86
C ILE A 121 -3.52 9.61 -8.04
N LEU A 122 -3.60 8.28 -8.17
CA LEU A 122 -4.52 7.47 -7.36
C LEU A 122 -4.25 7.66 -5.87
N THR A 123 -2.99 7.61 -5.46
CA THR A 123 -2.60 7.86 -4.06
C THR A 123 -3.10 9.23 -3.58
N ALA A 124 -2.90 10.29 -4.36
CA ALA A 124 -3.38 11.63 -4.02
C ALA A 124 -4.91 11.67 -3.88
N THR A 125 -5.65 10.97 -4.74
CA THR A 125 -7.12 10.89 -4.63
C THR A 125 -7.62 10.15 -3.39
N THR A 126 -6.79 9.33 -2.74
CA THR A 126 -7.15 8.65 -1.48
C THR A 126 -7.02 9.54 -0.24
N VAL A 127 -6.31 10.67 -0.33
CA VAL A 127 -6.03 11.55 0.83
C VAL A 127 -7.31 12.03 1.53
N PRO A 128 -8.38 12.45 0.83
CA PRO A 128 -9.64 12.81 1.48
C PRO A 128 -10.30 11.63 2.21
N ALA A 129 -10.23 10.41 1.64
CA ALA A 129 -10.79 9.22 2.27
C ALA A 129 -10.03 8.83 3.55
N VAL A 130 -8.69 8.87 3.51
CA VAL A 130 -7.84 8.65 4.70
C VAL A 130 -8.06 9.75 5.74
N THR A 131 -8.29 10.99 5.31
CA THR A 131 -8.62 12.11 6.21
C THR A 131 -9.96 11.89 6.91
N ALA A 132 -10.99 11.50 6.16
CA ALA A 132 -12.28 11.14 6.73
C ALA A 132 -12.14 9.97 7.72
N LEU A 133 -11.34 8.96 7.39
CA LEU A 133 -11.07 7.83 8.29
C LEU A 133 -10.40 8.28 9.60
N GLN A 134 -9.36 9.13 9.52
CA GLN A 134 -8.71 9.69 10.71
C GLN A 134 -9.70 10.48 11.57
N ILE A 135 -10.57 11.29 10.97
CA ILE A 135 -11.62 12.04 11.66
C ILE A 135 -12.61 11.09 12.35
N LEU A 136 -13.05 10.03 11.67
CA LEU A 136 -13.94 9.02 12.25
C LEU A 136 -13.30 8.28 13.44
N PHE A 137 -11.97 8.14 13.43
CA PHE A 137 -11.19 7.59 14.55
C PHE A 137 -10.80 8.62 15.62
N GLY A 138 -11.32 9.85 15.53
CA GLY A 138 -11.17 10.87 16.59
C GLY A 138 -10.20 12.01 16.27
N ALA A 139 -9.69 12.14 15.04
CA ALA A 139 -8.96 13.33 14.64
C ALA A 139 -9.86 14.58 14.66
N PRO A 140 -9.33 15.77 14.95
CA PRO A 140 -10.13 17.00 14.97
C PRO A 140 -10.82 17.28 13.63
N PHE A 141 -12.14 17.49 13.66
CA PHE A 141 -12.96 17.73 12.45
C PHE A 141 -12.97 19.20 12.00
N THR A 142 -12.81 20.15 12.92
CA THR A 142 -12.92 21.60 12.64
C THR A 142 -11.62 22.35 12.84
N THR A 143 -10.73 21.85 13.70
CA THR A 143 -9.40 22.40 13.94
C THR A 143 -8.35 21.48 13.33
N HIS A 144 -7.12 21.96 13.14
CA HIS A 144 -5.99 21.13 12.67
C HIS A 144 -6.21 20.37 11.34
N ILE A 145 -7.09 20.88 10.46
CA ILE A 145 -7.40 20.23 9.18
C ILE A 145 -6.15 20.02 8.32
N GLU A 146 -5.27 21.03 8.27
CA GLU A 146 -3.99 20.92 7.55
C GLU A 146 -3.10 19.81 8.11
N HIS A 147 -3.09 19.63 9.43
CA HIS A 147 -2.33 18.57 10.09
C HIS A 147 -2.86 17.19 9.68
N THR A 148 -4.19 17.03 9.69
CA THR A 148 -4.86 15.79 9.31
C THR A 148 -4.68 15.49 7.82
N LEU A 149 -4.80 16.49 6.94
CA LEU A 149 -4.58 16.33 5.49
C LEU A 149 -3.14 15.92 5.19
N LEU A 150 -2.16 16.60 5.78
CA LEU A 150 -0.74 16.29 5.58
C LEU A 150 -0.38 14.94 6.20
N SER A 151 -0.93 14.60 7.36
CA SER A 151 -0.80 13.27 7.96
C SER A 151 -1.34 12.18 7.02
N SER A 152 -2.56 12.35 6.53
CA SER A 152 -3.19 11.44 5.55
C SER A 152 -2.36 11.29 4.29
N ALA A 153 -1.76 12.39 3.78
CA ALA A 153 -0.91 12.33 2.60
C ALA A 153 0.33 11.43 2.82
N HIS A 154 0.97 11.50 3.99
CA HIS A 154 2.07 10.62 4.32
C HIS A 154 1.63 9.16 4.47
N ILE A 155 0.52 8.91 5.17
CA ILE A 155 -0.02 7.55 5.33
C ILE A 155 -0.40 6.96 3.97
N SER A 156 -1.05 7.71 3.08
CA SER A 156 -1.36 7.29 1.71
C SER A 156 -0.08 6.98 0.91
N LEU A 157 0.96 7.81 1.00
CA LEU A 157 2.25 7.58 0.33
C LEU A 157 2.97 6.33 0.85
N LEU A 158 2.92 6.06 2.16
CA LEU A 158 3.57 4.89 2.75
C LEU A 158 2.77 3.60 2.48
N ALA A 159 1.46 3.61 2.73
CA ALA A 159 0.64 2.41 2.69
C ALA A 159 0.06 2.10 1.31
N LEU A 160 -0.41 3.12 0.57
CA LEU A 160 -1.23 2.90 -0.63
C LEU A 160 -0.46 3.05 -1.93
N PHE A 161 0.52 3.96 -2.01
CA PHE A 161 1.29 4.16 -3.25
C PHE A 161 1.98 2.88 -3.75
N PRO A 162 2.73 2.12 -2.92
CA PRO A 162 3.34 0.87 -3.36
C PRO A 162 2.30 -0.15 -3.86
N LEU A 163 1.13 -0.24 -3.20
CA LEU A 163 0.04 -1.12 -3.59
C LEU A 163 -0.57 -0.73 -4.95
N PHE A 164 -0.84 0.56 -5.18
CA PHE A 164 -1.30 1.05 -6.48
C PHE A 164 -0.27 0.79 -7.57
N TYR A 165 1.02 0.92 -7.27
CA TYR A 165 2.08 0.66 -8.25
C TYR A 165 2.10 -0.81 -8.72
N ILE A 166 1.90 -1.77 -7.81
CA ILE A 166 1.97 -3.21 -8.14
C ILE A 166 0.66 -3.80 -8.63
N HIS A 167 -0.48 -3.37 -8.07
CA HIS A 167 -1.79 -3.96 -8.34
C HIS A 167 -2.66 -3.10 -9.26
N GLY A 168 -2.31 -1.82 -9.47
CA GLY A 168 -3.16 -0.88 -10.18
C GLY A 168 -4.53 -0.79 -9.49
N VAL A 169 -5.60 -1.01 -10.25
CA VAL A 169 -7.00 -0.96 -9.79
C VAL A 169 -7.71 -2.32 -9.88
N ASP A 170 -6.96 -3.42 -9.79
CA ASP A 170 -7.52 -4.78 -9.79
C ASP A 170 -8.39 -5.02 -8.55
N SER A 171 -9.71 -5.12 -8.75
CA SER A 171 -10.68 -5.24 -7.66
C SER A 171 -10.51 -6.49 -6.80
N VAL A 172 -10.06 -7.60 -7.38
CA VAL A 172 -9.84 -8.86 -6.65
C VAL A 172 -8.64 -8.69 -5.72
N ARG A 173 -7.54 -8.10 -6.21
CA ARG A 173 -6.35 -7.83 -5.39
C ARG A 173 -6.64 -6.83 -4.27
N TRP A 174 -7.39 -5.77 -4.57
CA TRP A 174 -7.79 -4.80 -3.54
C TRP A 174 -8.71 -5.42 -2.48
N LEU A 175 -9.62 -6.31 -2.88
CA LEU A 175 -10.46 -7.05 -1.94
C LEU A 175 -9.63 -7.96 -1.02
N GLU A 176 -8.63 -8.67 -1.56
CA GLU A 176 -7.73 -9.50 -0.74
C GLU A 176 -6.91 -8.69 0.26
N VAL A 177 -6.42 -7.52 -0.15
CA VAL A 177 -5.71 -6.60 0.76
C VAL A 177 -6.66 -6.10 1.86
N ALA A 178 -7.86 -5.66 1.48
CA ALA A 178 -8.86 -5.14 2.41
C ALA A 178 -9.39 -6.21 3.38
N SER A 179 -9.50 -7.47 2.93
CA SER A 179 -9.93 -8.60 3.77
C SER A 179 -8.80 -9.23 4.58
N LEU A 180 -7.58 -8.67 4.53
CA LEU A 180 -6.37 -9.22 5.14
C LEU A 180 -6.00 -10.63 4.64
N TYR A 181 -6.57 -11.06 3.51
CA TYR A 181 -6.33 -12.38 2.92
C TYR A 181 -5.24 -12.37 1.85
N ALA A 182 -4.66 -11.21 1.55
CA ALA A 182 -3.52 -11.09 0.64
C ALA A 182 -2.33 -11.95 1.13
N PRO A 183 -1.59 -12.59 0.22
CA PRO A 183 -0.38 -13.32 0.59
C PRO A 183 0.62 -12.34 1.21
N ILE A 184 1.16 -12.69 2.37
CA ILE A 184 2.11 -11.85 3.11
C ILE A 184 3.34 -11.62 2.24
N ASP A 185 3.66 -10.35 2.03
CA ASP A 185 4.89 -9.89 1.41
C ASP A 185 5.33 -8.55 2.03
N GLU A 186 6.48 -8.05 1.61
CA GLU A 186 7.02 -6.77 2.09
C GLU A 186 6.06 -5.59 1.87
N VAL A 187 5.30 -5.57 0.77
CA VAL A 187 4.47 -4.42 0.40
C VAL A 187 3.18 -4.42 1.23
N PHE A 188 2.50 -5.57 1.30
CA PHE A 188 1.32 -5.75 2.12
C PHE A 188 1.66 -5.60 3.61
N GLY A 189 2.77 -6.20 4.06
CA GLY A 189 3.27 -6.05 5.42
C GLY A 189 3.57 -4.60 5.78
N ALA A 190 4.21 -3.84 4.89
CA ALA A 190 4.46 -2.42 5.11
C ALA A 190 3.18 -1.58 5.19
N ALA A 191 2.20 -1.86 4.32
CA ALA A 191 0.91 -1.16 4.34
C ALA A 191 0.12 -1.44 5.63
N LEU A 192 0.02 -2.73 6.01
CA LEU A 192 -0.64 -3.13 7.25
C LEU A 192 0.09 -2.59 8.47
N GLY A 193 1.42 -2.68 8.49
CA GLY A 193 2.26 -2.13 9.56
C GLY A 193 2.12 -0.62 9.69
N CYS A 194 2.05 0.12 8.57
CA CYS A 194 1.79 1.56 8.58
C CYS A 194 0.43 1.89 9.21
N ALA A 195 -0.63 1.15 8.83
CA ALA A 195 -1.97 1.37 9.36
C ALA A 195 -2.07 1.04 10.86
N LEU A 196 -1.55 -0.13 11.27
CA LEU A 196 -1.50 -0.54 12.67
C LEU A 196 -0.62 0.39 13.50
N GLY A 197 0.53 0.80 12.97
CA GLY A 197 1.42 1.74 13.61
C GLY A 197 0.77 3.10 13.82
N ALA A 198 0.08 3.64 12.81
CA ALA A 198 -0.68 4.88 12.93
C ALA A 198 -1.77 4.78 14.02
N TRP A 199 -2.50 3.66 14.05
CA TRP A 199 -3.52 3.39 15.06
C TRP A 199 -2.94 3.29 16.48
N LEU A 200 -1.86 2.52 16.67
CA LEU A 200 -1.13 2.46 17.95
C LEU A 200 -0.55 3.82 18.36
N GLY A 201 -0.13 4.61 17.37
CA GLY A 201 0.34 5.98 17.57
C GLY A 201 -0.74 6.93 18.09
N ALA A 202 -2.03 6.58 18.02
CA ALA A 202 -3.09 7.37 18.65
C ALA A 202 -3.18 7.13 20.16
N ILE A 203 -2.69 5.98 20.68
CA ILE A 203 -2.81 5.59 22.10
C ILE A 203 -2.16 6.60 23.07
N PRO A 204 -1.00 7.22 22.78
CA PRO A 204 -0.41 8.18 23.70
C PRO A 204 -1.15 9.52 23.78
N ILE A 205 -2.04 9.85 22.83
CA ILE A 205 -2.70 11.16 22.78
C ILE A 205 -3.62 11.38 23.99
N PRO A 206 -4.54 10.45 24.36
CA PRO A 206 -5.44 10.66 25.50
C PRO A 206 -4.76 10.57 26.87
N LEU A 207 -3.53 10.02 26.92
CA LEU A 207 -2.76 9.94 28.15
C LEU A 207 -2.16 11.30 28.54
N ASP A 208 -2.11 12.23 27.57
CA ASP A 208 -1.81 13.67 27.64
C ASP A 208 -0.99 14.08 28.86
N TRP A 209 0.29 13.70 28.87
CA TRP A 209 1.27 14.08 29.89
C TRP A 209 1.76 15.52 29.71
N ASP A 210 0.94 16.41 29.12
CA ASP A 210 1.28 17.77 28.71
C ASP A 210 2.59 17.86 27.92
N ARG A 211 2.79 16.90 26.99
CA ARG A 211 4.01 16.84 26.16
C ARG A 211 3.73 17.22 24.72
N GLU A 212 4.54 18.13 24.19
CA GLU A 212 4.45 18.57 22.79
C GLU A 212 4.49 17.41 21.78
N TRP A 213 5.25 16.36 22.06
CA TRP A 213 5.34 15.20 21.17
C TRP A 213 4.07 14.34 21.11
N GLN A 214 3.15 14.49 22.06
CA GLN A 214 1.86 13.77 22.09
C GLN A 214 0.76 14.47 21.27
N LYS A 215 1.00 15.72 20.84
CA LYS A 215 0.00 16.50 20.10
C LYS A 215 -0.27 15.88 18.72
N TRP A 216 -1.51 16.05 18.26
CA TRP A 216 -1.91 15.64 16.92
C TRP A 216 -1.08 16.37 15.85
N PRO A 217 -0.54 15.69 14.81
CA PRO A 217 -0.62 14.26 14.48
C PRO A 217 0.70 13.51 14.77
N VAL A 218 1.54 14.03 15.68
CA VAL A 218 2.97 13.66 15.78
C VAL A 218 3.17 12.18 16.10
N THR A 219 2.48 11.65 17.12
CA THR A 219 2.58 10.24 17.51
C THR A 219 2.00 9.28 16.49
N VAL A 220 0.91 9.66 15.82
CA VAL A 220 0.28 8.89 14.75
C VAL A 220 1.22 8.76 13.56
N ILE A 221 1.87 9.84 13.15
CA ILE A 221 2.87 9.81 12.08
C ILE A 221 4.12 9.03 12.51
N THR A 222 4.56 9.18 13.77
CA THR A 222 5.68 8.39 14.32
C THR A 222 5.38 6.89 14.21
N GLY A 223 4.18 6.50 14.63
CA GLY A 223 3.68 5.14 14.54
C GLY A 223 3.56 4.66 13.10
N ALA A 224 3.06 5.50 12.18
CA ALA A 224 2.94 5.17 10.76
C ALA A 224 4.30 4.85 10.12
N PHE A 225 5.32 5.69 10.33
CA PHE A 225 6.66 5.48 9.80
C PHE A 225 7.36 4.26 10.42
N GLY A 226 7.30 4.13 11.75
CA GLY A 226 7.87 2.98 12.47
C GLY A 226 7.18 1.67 12.07
N GLY A 227 5.85 1.70 12.02
CA GLY A 227 5.01 0.57 11.63
C GLY A 227 5.20 0.17 10.17
N TYR A 228 5.35 1.12 9.24
CA TYR A 228 5.68 0.84 7.85
C TYR A 228 6.98 0.04 7.73
N VAL A 229 8.03 0.48 8.41
CA VAL A 229 9.33 -0.20 8.36
C VAL A 229 9.28 -1.57 9.05
N ALA A 230 8.71 -1.65 10.25
CA ALA A 230 8.55 -2.91 10.96
C ALA A 230 7.73 -3.92 10.14
N GLY A 231 6.60 -3.48 9.59
CA GLY A 231 5.73 -4.28 8.74
C GLY A 231 6.42 -4.75 7.46
N LYS A 232 7.24 -3.88 6.83
CA LYS A 232 8.06 -4.25 5.66
C LYS A 232 9.04 -5.38 6.00
N PHE A 233 9.77 -5.27 7.11
CA PHE A 233 10.71 -6.31 7.56
C PHE A 233 10.00 -7.62 7.90
N VAL A 234 8.88 -7.56 8.63
CA VAL A 234 8.10 -8.75 9.00
C VAL A 234 7.50 -9.42 7.75
N GLY A 235 6.97 -8.65 6.80
CA GLY A 235 6.43 -9.17 5.54
C GLY A 235 7.48 -9.76 4.60
N GLY A 236 8.71 -9.24 4.65
CA GLY A 236 9.86 -9.78 3.91
C GLY A 236 10.53 -10.98 4.56
N PHE A 237 10.21 -11.28 5.82
CA PHE A 237 10.80 -12.41 6.52
C PHE A 237 10.39 -13.74 5.86
N ALA A 238 11.39 -14.54 5.48
CA ALA A 238 11.20 -15.77 4.69
C ALA A 238 10.22 -16.78 5.34
N GLY A 239 10.11 -16.79 6.67
CA GLY A 239 9.18 -17.68 7.38
C GLY A 239 7.70 -17.26 7.31
N LEU A 240 7.41 -16.02 6.93
CA LEU A 240 6.05 -15.47 6.81
C LEU A 240 5.64 -15.20 5.37
N ARG A 241 6.60 -14.93 4.48
CA ARG A 241 6.33 -14.61 3.08
C ARG A 241 5.51 -15.70 2.39
N GLY A 242 4.42 -15.30 1.74
CA GLY A 242 3.50 -16.17 1.01
C GLY A 242 2.42 -16.85 1.85
N LYS A 243 2.51 -16.80 3.19
CA LYS A 243 1.41 -17.25 4.06
C LYS A 243 0.25 -16.26 4.00
N ARG A 244 -0.94 -16.69 4.38
CA ARG A 244 -2.14 -15.84 4.50
C ARG A 244 -2.55 -15.76 5.96
N ILE A 245 -3.21 -14.68 6.33
CA ILE A 245 -3.83 -14.54 7.64
C ILE A 245 -5.17 -15.27 7.56
N GLU A 246 -5.31 -16.34 8.33
CA GLU A 246 -6.55 -17.06 8.48
C GLU A 246 -7.23 -16.51 9.75
N LEU A 247 -8.34 -15.79 9.55
CA LEU A 247 -9.20 -15.33 10.63
C LEU A 247 -10.24 -16.43 10.84
N GLU A 248 -10.09 -17.20 11.93
CA GLU A 248 -11.07 -18.22 12.36
C GLU A 248 -12.38 -17.58 12.87
#